data_AF-A0A520R8W7-F1
#
_entry.id   AF-A0A520R8W7-F1
#
_cell.length_a   1.000
_cell.length_b   1.000
_cell.length_c   1.000
_cell.angle_alpha   90.00
_cell.angle_beta   90.00
_cell.angle_gamma   90.00
#
_symmetry.space_group_name_H-M   'P 1'
#
loop_
_entity.id
_entity.type
_entity.pdbx_description
1 polymer ?
#
loop_
_entity_poly.entity_id
_entity_poly.type
_entity_poly.pdbx_seq_one_letter_code
_entity_poly.pdbx_strand_id
1 'polypeptide(L)'
;MQKLKLQYRTWDEKERIIHLGPGEHRIGRIADNDVVIDELAVSEHHCVITIDHNGNSIADADSMHGTFLDGAFVQSSPLKPGQTLNLGTLMISVMEDKAVTEQDVSSQRSESLPLKDGSYSCLKHQNQRAGFECPSCHFLFCNSCLPSESESPLCPQCGAGADVIDWSGIEMTPRDAALDLMPDNLKKAWGYWQKWKAHRDE
;
A
#
# COMPACT_ATOMS: atom_id res chain seq x y z
N MET A 1 15.36 -13.76 11.05
CA MET A 1 16.39 -12.74 10.79
C MET A 1 15.65 -11.45 10.49
N GLN A 2 15.98 -10.36 11.17
CA GLN A 2 15.27 -9.09 11.00
C GLN A 2 15.61 -8.51 9.62
N LYS A 3 14.63 -7.91 8.96
CA LYS A 3 14.83 -7.12 7.75
C LYS A 3 14.41 -5.70 8.09
N LEU A 4 15.11 -4.72 7.54
CA LEU A 4 14.79 -3.31 7.76
C LEU A 4 14.31 -2.68 6.47
N LYS A 5 13.37 -1.75 6.60
CA LYS A 5 12.88 -0.92 5.51
C LYS A 5 13.27 0.53 5.82
N LEU A 6 14.00 1.16 4.92
CA LEU A 6 14.34 2.57 4.98
C LEU A 6 13.42 3.34 4.02
N GLN A 7 12.74 4.36 4.52
CA GLN A 7 11.87 5.22 3.72
C GLN A 7 12.28 6.67 3.87
N TYR A 8 12.48 7.36 2.76
CA TYR A 8 12.88 8.77 2.75
C TYR A 8 12.32 9.48 1.52
N ARG A 9 12.32 10.81 1.57
CA ARG A 9 11.90 11.66 0.45
C ARG A 9 13.12 12.34 -0.14
N THR A 10 13.24 12.30 -1.46
CA THR A 10 14.31 12.94 -2.22
C THR A 10 13.99 14.42 -2.50
N TRP A 11 14.99 15.18 -2.97
CA TRP A 11 14.83 16.59 -3.31
C TRP A 11 13.78 16.84 -4.41
N ASP A 12 13.54 15.85 -5.28
CA ASP A 12 12.51 15.87 -6.32
C ASP A 12 11.11 15.50 -5.82
N GLU A 13 10.92 15.54 -4.49
CA GLU A 13 9.70 15.25 -3.77
C GLU A 13 9.20 13.80 -3.88
N LYS A 14 9.95 12.89 -4.52
CA LYS A 14 9.57 11.48 -4.62
C LYS A 14 9.89 10.72 -3.34
N GLU A 15 9.03 9.77 -3.03
CA GLU A 15 9.27 8.81 -1.96
C GLU A 15 10.12 7.65 -2.47
N ARG A 16 11.14 7.29 -1.69
CA ARG A 16 12.04 6.16 -1.96
C ARG A 16 11.99 5.20 -0.79
N ILE A 17 12.03 3.91 -1.14
CA ILE A 17 11.96 2.80 -0.20
C ILE A 17 13.11 1.85 -0.53
N ILE A 18 13.86 1.44 0.50
CA ILE A 18 14.98 0.52 0.39
C ILE A 18 14.79 -0.59 1.42
N HIS A 19 14.93 -1.83 0.95
CA HIS A 19 14.83 -3.03 1.78
C HIS A 19 16.22 -3.57 2.08
N LEU A 20 16.53 -3.71 3.36
CA LEU A 20 17.80 -4.24 3.85
C LEU A 20 17.58 -5.64 4.41
N GLY A 21 18.21 -6.62 3.76
CA GLY A 21 18.28 -7.99 4.25
C GLY A 21 19.40 -8.19 5.26
N PRO A 22 19.60 -9.41 5.77
CA PRO A 22 20.76 -9.72 6.62
C PRO A 22 22.08 -9.47 5.89
N GLY A 23 23.07 -8.94 6.60
CA GLY A 23 24.37 -8.59 6.05
C GLY A 23 24.81 -7.18 6.41
N GLU A 24 25.96 -6.81 5.86
CA GLU A 24 26.51 -5.45 5.94
C GLU A 24 26.09 -4.67 4.69
N HIS A 25 25.61 -3.44 4.89
CA HIS A 25 25.17 -2.54 3.83
C HIS A 25 25.88 -1.20 3.97
N ARG A 26 26.77 -0.90 3.03
CA ARG A 26 27.42 0.41 2.92
C ARG A 26 26.45 1.39 2.29
N ILE A 27 26.29 2.55 2.89
CA ILE A 27 25.38 3.61 2.45
C ILE A 27 26.18 4.85 2.11
N GLY A 28 25.94 5.41 0.94
CA GLY A 28 26.59 6.64 0.51
C GLY A 28 26.11 7.14 -0.84
N ARG A 29 26.71 8.24 -1.30
CA ARG A 29 26.30 8.95 -2.52
C ARG A 29 26.85 8.35 -3.81
N ILE A 30 27.99 7.64 -3.74
CA ILE A 30 28.62 7.06 -4.93
C ILE A 30 28.20 5.61 -5.17
N ALA A 31 28.35 5.15 -6.42
CA ALA A 31 27.90 3.84 -6.87
C ALA A 31 28.66 2.62 -6.30
N ASP A 32 29.75 2.84 -5.56
CA ASP A 32 30.51 1.76 -4.90
C ASP A 32 29.85 1.26 -3.59
N ASN A 33 28.83 1.98 -3.11
CA ASN A 33 28.06 1.57 -1.93
C ASN A 33 26.95 0.58 -2.31
N ASP A 34 26.59 -0.28 -1.35
CA ASP A 34 25.51 -1.25 -1.53
C ASP A 34 24.14 -0.54 -1.62
N VAL A 35 24.01 0.59 -0.93
CA VAL A 35 22.86 1.50 -0.97
C VAL A 35 23.32 2.88 -1.42
N VAL A 36 22.89 3.28 -2.62
CA VAL A 36 23.23 4.57 -3.22
C VAL A 36 22.11 5.57 -2.98
N ILE A 37 22.42 6.65 -2.27
CA ILE A 37 21.51 7.77 -2.03
C ILE A 37 22.12 9.04 -2.63
N ASP A 38 21.65 9.42 -3.82
CA ASP A 38 22.15 10.59 -4.55
C ASP A 38 21.56 11.91 -4.01
N GLU A 39 21.95 12.26 -2.80
CA GLU A 39 21.54 13.48 -2.10
C GLU A 39 22.78 14.23 -1.60
N LEU A 40 22.81 15.56 -1.76
CA LEU A 40 23.97 16.37 -1.38
C LEU A 40 24.32 16.31 0.12
N ALA A 41 23.32 16.02 0.95
CA ALA A 41 23.49 15.84 2.39
C ALA A 41 24.21 14.52 2.77
N VAL A 42 24.32 13.58 1.81
CA VAL A 42 24.94 12.27 2.01
C VAL A 42 26.36 12.28 1.47
N SER A 43 27.27 11.73 2.26
CA SER A 43 28.69 11.62 1.93
C SER A 43 28.94 10.49 0.96
N GLU A 44 30.08 10.49 0.27
CA GLU A 44 30.40 9.45 -0.72
C GLU A 44 30.37 8.07 -0.08
N HIS A 45 30.99 7.91 1.09
CA HIS A 45 30.77 6.82 2.02
C HIS A 45 30.30 7.44 3.32
N HIS A 46 29.06 7.18 3.74
CA HIS A 46 28.45 7.94 4.84
C HIS A 46 28.30 7.08 6.09
N CYS A 47 27.70 5.90 5.98
CA CYS A 47 27.54 4.99 7.09
C CYS A 47 27.44 3.55 6.62
N VAL A 48 27.54 2.63 7.57
CA VAL A 48 27.37 1.19 7.35
C VAL A 48 26.29 0.70 8.29
N ILE A 49 25.30 -0.01 7.74
CA ILE A 49 24.27 -0.69 8.52
C ILE A 49 24.56 -2.19 8.50
N THR A 50 24.67 -2.79 9.68
CA THR A 50 24.86 -4.24 9.82
C THR A 50 23.60 -4.85 10.41
N ILE A 51 23.08 -5.88 9.74
CA ILE A 51 21.90 -6.66 10.17
C ILE A 51 22.36 -8.09 10.39
N ASP A 52 22.49 -8.49 11.66
CA ASP A 52 22.92 -9.82 12.04
C ASP A 52 21.91 -10.53 12.96
N HIS A 53 22.34 -11.62 13.59
CA HIS A 53 21.53 -12.41 14.52
C HIS A 53 21.48 -11.81 15.93
N ASN A 54 22.41 -10.92 16.26
CA ASN A 54 22.55 -10.24 17.55
C ASN A 54 21.81 -8.90 17.58
N GLY A 55 21.52 -8.31 16.41
CA GLY A 55 20.70 -7.12 16.25
C GLY A 55 21.06 -6.35 14.98
N ASN A 56 20.50 -5.14 14.89
CA ASN A 56 20.88 -4.21 13.83
C ASN A 56 21.72 -3.09 14.46
N SER A 57 22.77 -2.68 13.77
CA SER A 57 23.63 -1.58 14.16
C SER A 57 23.90 -0.66 12.98
N ILE A 58 24.26 0.58 13.30
CA ILE A 58 24.75 1.55 12.34
C ILE A 58 26.06 2.13 12.84
N ALA A 59 27.02 2.29 11.94
CA ALA A 59 28.29 2.96 12.19
C ALA A 59 28.49 4.08 11.16
N ASP A 60 28.86 5.27 11.64
CA ASP A 60 29.24 6.40 10.80
C ASP A 60 30.63 6.14 10.18
N ALA A 61 30.79 6.46 8.90
CA ALA A 61 32.02 6.25 8.13
C ALA A 61 32.84 7.54 7.97
N ASP A 62 32.94 8.33 9.04
CA ASP A 62 33.56 9.67 9.07
C ASP A 62 32.89 10.63 8.09
N SER A 63 31.55 10.68 8.18
CA SER A 63 30.74 11.44 7.25
C SER A 63 30.86 12.95 7.45
N MET A 64 30.76 13.71 6.35
CA MET A 64 30.95 15.17 6.37
C MET A 64 29.88 15.91 7.18
N HIS A 65 28.66 15.37 7.22
CA HIS A 65 27.52 15.99 7.92
C HIS A 65 27.10 15.24 9.18
N GLY A 66 27.71 14.09 9.46
CA GLY A 66 27.38 13.23 10.59
C GLY A 66 26.14 12.38 10.38
N THR A 67 26.15 11.23 11.06
CA THR A 67 24.99 10.36 11.22
C THR A 67 24.30 10.65 12.56
N PHE A 68 22.96 10.83 12.54
CA PHE A 68 22.18 11.01 13.76
C PHE A 68 21.04 10.00 13.86
N LEU A 69 20.74 9.55 15.07
CA LEU A 69 19.57 8.75 15.39
C LEU A 69 18.69 9.50 16.39
N ASP A 70 17.43 9.71 16.05
CA ASP A 70 16.45 10.46 16.84
C ASP A 70 16.99 11.84 17.29
N GLY A 71 17.81 12.47 16.43
CA GLY A 71 18.45 13.77 16.69
C GLY A 71 19.77 13.72 17.48
N ALA A 72 20.22 12.55 17.93
CA ALA A 72 21.52 12.38 18.61
C ALA A 72 22.61 11.92 17.63
N PHE A 73 23.77 12.58 17.66
CA PHE A 73 24.93 12.19 16.86
C PHE A 73 25.46 10.82 17.30
N VAL A 74 25.74 9.93 16.35
CA VAL A 74 26.21 8.57 16.62
C VAL A 74 27.44 8.22 15.77
N GLN A 75 28.46 7.63 16.41
CA GLN A 75 29.58 6.99 15.70
C GLN A 75 29.31 5.51 15.47
N SER A 76 28.74 4.83 16.47
CA SER A 76 28.26 3.45 16.39
C SER A 76 27.13 3.29 17.38
N SER A 77 25.98 2.80 16.94
CA SER A 77 24.80 2.65 17.78
C SER A 77 23.94 1.47 17.31
N PRO A 78 23.21 0.79 18.23
CA PRO A 78 22.12 -0.08 17.85
C PRO A 78 21.09 0.70 17.02
N LEU A 79 20.60 0.08 15.95
CA LEU A 79 19.57 0.61 15.07
C LEU A 79 18.27 -0.16 15.29
N LYS A 80 17.19 0.54 15.65
CA LYS A 80 15.89 -0.06 15.92
C LYS A 80 14.83 0.43 14.94
N PRO A 81 13.89 -0.45 14.55
CA PRO A 81 12.67 -0.02 13.88
C PRO A 81 11.93 1.06 14.67
N GLY A 82 11.34 2.02 13.96
CA GLY A 82 10.61 3.16 14.52
C GLY A 82 11.48 4.40 14.78
N GLN A 83 12.80 4.29 14.63
CA GLN A 83 13.71 5.42 14.80
C GLN A 83 13.80 6.27 13.53
N THR A 84 14.14 7.54 13.74
CA THR A 84 14.49 8.46 12.64
C THR A 84 16.02 8.50 12.50
N LEU A 85 16.50 8.06 11.35
CA LEU A 85 17.90 8.17 10.94
C LEU A 85 18.08 9.44 10.12
N ASN A 86 19.04 10.28 10.49
CA ASN A 86 19.43 11.43 9.72
C ASN A 86 20.84 11.25 9.16
N LEU A 87 20.96 11.37 7.84
CA LEU A 87 22.26 11.46 7.14
C LEU A 87 22.44 12.92 6.72
N GLY A 88 23.16 13.69 7.53
CA GLY A 88 23.11 15.16 7.44
C GLY A 88 21.68 15.69 7.57
N THR A 89 21.19 16.42 6.54
CA THR A 89 19.82 16.96 6.52
C THR A 89 18.78 15.98 5.96
N LEU A 90 19.19 14.83 5.42
CA LEU A 90 18.26 13.84 4.89
C LEU A 90 17.63 13.03 6.03
N MET A 91 16.30 13.06 6.13
CA MET A 91 15.55 12.28 7.11
C MET A 91 15.11 10.93 6.51
N ILE A 92 15.45 9.85 7.20
CA ILE A 92 15.15 8.47 6.84
C ILE A 92 14.37 7.83 7.98
N SER A 93 13.16 7.37 7.69
CA SER A 93 12.35 6.60 8.62
C SER A 93 12.77 5.14 8.57
N VAL A 94 13.23 4.60 9.70
CA VAL A 94 13.62 3.20 9.85
C VAL A 94 12.40 2.40 10.28
N MET A 95 12.02 1.41 9.49
CA MET A 95 10.88 0.55 9.75
C MET A 95 11.32 -0.91 9.79
N GLU A 96 10.52 -1.73 10.45
CA GLU A 96 10.68 -3.17 10.35
C GLU A 96 10.15 -3.59 8.98
N ASP A 97 11.00 -4.22 8.18
CA ASP A 97 10.54 -4.90 6.97
C ASP A 97 9.96 -6.23 7.42
N LYS A 98 8.75 -6.14 7.99
CA LYS A 98 7.89 -7.31 8.11
C LYS A 98 7.66 -7.76 6.68
N ALA A 99 8.47 -8.72 6.24
CA ALA A 99 8.03 -9.65 5.24
C ALA A 99 6.66 -10.10 5.73
N VAL A 100 5.62 -9.63 5.05
CA VAL A 100 4.30 -10.20 5.15
C VAL A 100 4.55 -11.66 4.82
N THR A 101 4.72 -12.50 5.85
CA THR A 101 4.63 -13.93 5.68
C THR A 101 3.29 -14.14 4.99
N GLU A 102 3.29 -14.91 3.91
CA GLU A 102 2.12 -15.28 3.10
C GLU A 102 0.98 -15.94 3.92
N GLN A 103 1.09 -15.96 5.25
CA GLN A 103 0.09 -16.42 6.21
C GLN A 103 -0.77 -15.30 6.83
N ASP A 104 -0.57 -14.03 6.46
CA ASP A 104 -1.47 -12.93 6.88
C ASP A 104 -2.35 -12.39 5.74
N VAL A 105 -2.55 -13.20 4.68
CA VAL A 105 -3.58 -12.97 3.64
C VAL A 105 -4.93 -13.60 4.03
N SER A 106 -5.11 -14.03 5.29
CA SER A 106 -6.41 -14.54 5.77
C SER A 106 -7.20 -13.55 6.65
N SER A 107 -6.69 -12.34 6.87
CA SER A 107 -7.30 -11.37 7.80
C SER A 107 -7.90 -10.15 7.10
N GLN A 108 -7.55 -9.89 5.84
CA GLN A 108 -8.40 -9.05 5.01
C GLN A 108 -9.61 -9.89 4.65
N ARG A 109 -10.78 -9.54 5.18
CA ARG A 109 -12.04 -9.87 4.51
C ARG A 109 -11.78 -9.55 3.05
N SER A 110 -11.74 -10.57 2.21
CA SER A 110 -11.51 -10.45 0.78
C SER A 110 -12.62 -9.58 0.23
N GLU A 111 -12.44 -8.26 0.16
CA GLU A 111 -13.50 -7.33 -0.19
C GLU A 111 -14.01 -7.65 -1.59
N SER A 112 -15.32 -7.61 -1.76
CA SER A 112 -15.96 -7.81 -3.04
C SER A 112 -15.63 -6.62 -3.91
N LEU A 113 -15.06 -6.88 -5.08
CA LEU A 113 -14.62 -5.83 -5.99
C LEU A 113 -15.77 -5.36 -6.86
N PRO A 114 -15.87 -4.07 -7.17
CA PRO A 114 -16.82 -3.58 -8.16
C PRO A 114 -16.45 -4.12 -9.55
N LEU A 115 -17.43 -4.70 -10.22
CA LEU A 115 -17.36 -5.13 -11.60
C LEU A 115 -17.69 -3.96 -12.54
N LYS A 116 -17.35 -4.11 -13.82
CA LYS A 116 -17.52 -3.05 -14.84
C LYS A 116 -18.98 -2.61 -15.06
N ASP A 117 -19.92 -3.43 -14.64
CA ASP A 117 -21.36 -3.24 -14.76
C ASP A 117 -21.98 -2.64 -13.49
N GLY A 118 -21.16 -2.20 -12.53
CA GLY A 118 -21.60 -1.62 -11.26
C GLY A 118 -21.97 -2.66 -10.19
N SER A 119 -22.01 -3.95 -10.52
CA SER A 119 -22.26 -5.02 -9.54
C SER A 119 -21.02 -5.36 -8.72
N TYR A 120 -21.18 -6.11 -7.63
CA TYR A 120 -20.05 -6.58 -6.82
C TYR A 120 -19.71 -8.04 -7.09
N SER A 121 -18.42 -8.37 -7.01
CA SER A 121 -17.94 -9.72 -7.22
C SER A 121 -18.09 -10.59 -5.96
N CYS A 122 -18.06 -11.91 -6.17
CA CYS A 122 -17.99 -12.87 -5.08
C CYS A 122 -16.65 -12.72 -4.34
N LEU A 123 -16.71 -12.74 -3.00
CA LEU A 123 -15.53 -12.60 -2.14
C LEU A 123 -14.45 -13.68 -2.42
N LYS A 124 -14.89 -14.89 -2.82
CA LYS A 124 -13.99 -16.01 -3.23
C LYS A 124 -13.65 -16.02 -4.72
N HIS A 125 -14.49 -15.42 -5.56
CA HIS A 125 -14.35 -15.45 -7.02
C HIS A 125 -14.51 -14.04 -7.58
N GLN A 126 -13.40 -13.29 -7.60
CA GLN A 126 -13.40 -11.86 -7.97
C GLN A 126 -13.87 -11.57 -9.40
N ASN A 127 -13.88 -12.56 -10.28
CA ASN A 127 -14.40 -12.46 -11.66
C ASN A 127 -15.86 -12.92 -11.81
N GLN A 128 -16.53 -13.33 -10.73
CA GLN A 128 -17.91 -13.78 -10.75
C GLN A 128 -18.78 -12.78 -9.99
N ARG A 129 -19.93 -12.43 -10.57
CA ARG A 129 -20.93 -11.59 -9.88
C ARG A 129 -21.44 -12.30 -8.63
N ALA A 130 -21.51 -11.61 -7.50
CA ALA A 130 -22.17 -12.13 -6.30
C ALA A 130 -23.67 -12.24 -6.57
N GLY A 131 -24.26 -13.40 -6.35
CA GLY A 131 -25.71 -13.61 -6.47
C GLY A 131 -26.43 -13.55 -5.13
N PHE A 132 -25.70 -13.71 -4.02
CA PHE A 132 -26.26 -13.83 -2.69
C PHE A 132 -25.45 -13.07 -1.66
N GLU A 133 -26.15 -12.56 -0.65
CA GLU A 133 -25.57 -11.95 0.54
C GLU A 133 -26.00 -12.73 1.79
N CYS A 134 -25.06 -12.95 2.71
CA CYS A 134 -25.40 -13.52 3.99
C CYS A 134 -25.73 -12.40 5.00
N PRO A 135 -26.96 -12.31 5.52
CA PRO A 135 -27.31 -11.30 6.53
C PRO A 135 -26.56 -11.48 7.86
N SER A 136 -26.05 -12.69 8.14
CA SER A 136 -25.36 -13.00 9.40
C SER A 136 -23.87 -12.62 9.41
N CYS A 137 -23.18 -12.73 8.27
CA CYS A 137 -21.74 -12.45 8.20
C CYS A 137 -21.33 -11.49 7.07
N HIS A 138 -22.32 -10.98 6.32
CA HIS A 138 -22.17 -10.11 5.14
C HIS A 138 -21.28 -10.71 4.04
N PHE A 139 -21.18 -12.03 3.99
CA PHE A 139 -20.43 -12.72 2.95
C PHE A 139 -21.20 -12.69 1.62
N LEU A 140 -20.60 -12.10 0.59
CA LEU A 140 -21.12 -12.02 -0.78
C LEU A 140 -20.58 -13.18 -1.63
N PHE A 141 -21.46 -13.94 -2.27
CA PHE A 141 -21.04 -15.13 -3.02
C PHE A 141 -21.87 -15.43 -4.26
N CYS A 142 -21.27 -16.14 -5.22
CA CYS A 142 -21.90 -16.51 -6.49
C CYS A 142 -22.56 -17.89 -6.43
N ASN A 143 -23.34 -18.24 -7.46
CA ASN A 143 -23.99 -19.55 -7.59
C ASN A 143 -22.99 -20.71 -7.56
N SER A 144 -21.76 -20.53 -8.05
CA SER A 144 -20.71 -21.56 -8.00
C SER A 144 -20.20 -21.86 -6.60
N CYS A 145 -20.51 -21.00 -5.62
CA CYS A 145 -20.18 -21.24 -4.22
C CYS A 145 -21.26 -22.02 -3.47
N LEU A 146 -22.44 -22.22 -4.06
CA LEU A 146 -23.49 -23.02 -3.44
C LEU A 146 -23.16 -24.52 -3.51
N PRO A 147 -23.38 -25.28 -2.43
CA PRO A 147 -23.36 -26.73 -2.50
C PRO A 147 -24.47 -27.22 -3.42
N SER A 148 -24.21 -28.28 -4.19
CA SER A 148 -25.07 -28.76 -5.28
C SER A 148 -26.44 -29.34 -4.85
N GLU A 149 -26.72 -29.44 -3.55
CA GLU A 149 -27.88 -30.18 -3.01
C GLU A 149 -28.74 -29.42 -1.98
N SER A 150 -28.78 -28.07 -2.02
CA SER A 150 -29.62 -27.29 -1.10
C SER A 150 -30.78 -26.58 -1.81
N GLU A 151 -32.03 -26.81 -1.36
CA GLU A 151 -33.23 -26.09 -1.85
C GLU A 151 -33.20 -24.58 -1.54
N SER A 152 -32.41 -24.17 -0.54
CA SER A 152 -32.23 -22.78 -0.11
C SER A 152 -30.75 -22.40 -0.08
N PRO A 153 -30.38 -21.16 -0.47
CA PRO A 153 -28.98 -20.74 -0.49
C PRO A 153 -28.43 -20.64 0.93
N LEU A 154 -27.43 -21.46 1.26
CA LEU A 154 -26.72 -21.40 2.53
C LEU A 154 -25.36 -20.74 2.34
N CYS A 155 -24.99 -19.89 3.30
CA CYS A 155 -23.71 -19.21 3.30
C CYS A 155 -22.55 -20.22 3.46
N PRO A 156 -21.58 -20.25 2.54
CA PRO A 156 -20.45 -21.19 2.62
C PRO A 156 -19.42 -20.81 3.69
N GLN A 157 -19.58 -19.67 4.37
CA GLN A 157 -18.69 -19.23 5.46
C GLN A 157 -19.24 -19.58 6.85
N CYS A 158 -20.55 -19.42 7.07
CA CYS A 158 -21.15 -19.59 8.40
C CYS A 158 -22.34 -20.57 8.45
N GLY A 159 -22.83 -21.05 7.30
CA GLY A 159 -23.96 -21.99 7.22
C GLY A 159 -25.34 -21.36 7.43
N ALA A 160 -25.45 -20.04 7.64
CA ALA A 160 -26.73 -19.35 7.74
C ALA A 160 -27.44 -19.27 6.37
N GLY A 161 -28.76 -19.07 6.38
CA GLY A 161 -29.51 -18.74 5.17
C GLY A 161 -29.00 -17.43 4.55
N ALA A 162 -28.94 -17.39 3.22
CA ALA A 162 -28.52 -16.21 2.48
C ALA A 162 -29.70 -15.64 1.66
N ASP A 163 -29.65 -14.33 1.41
CA ASP A 163 -30.63 -13.62 0.62
C ASP A 163 -30.12 -13.42 -0.81
N VAL A 164 -31.03 -13.40 -1.77
CA VAL A 164 -30.69 -13.13 -3.18
C VAL A 164 -30.45 -11.65 -3.36
N ILE A 165 -29.33 -11.28 -3.99
CA ILE A 165 -29.04 -9.89 -4.32
C ILE A 165 -29.73 -9.56 -5.64
N ASP A 166 -30.64 -8.59 -5.61
CA ASP A 166 -31.22 -8.02 -6.81
C ASP A 166 -30.31 -6.90 -7.37
N TRP A 167 -29.63 -7.20 -8.47
CA TRP A 167 -28.78 -6.22 -9.18
C TRP A 167 -29.56 -5.39 -10.22
N SER A 168 -30.88 -5.56 -10.33
CA SER A 168 -31.67 -4.77 -11.27
C SER A 168 -31.64 -3.29 -10.88
N GLY A 169 -31.24 -2.41 -11.81
CA GLY A 169 -31.18 -0.96 -11.61
C GLY A 169 -29.79 -0.34 -11.33
N ILE A 170 -28.71 -1.12 -11.24
CA ILE A 170 -27.34 -0.64 -10.96
C ILE A 170 -26.57 -0.26 -12.27
N GLU A 171 -27.23 0.34 -13.25
CA GLU A 171 -26.60 0.81 -14.49
C GLU A 171 -25.87 2.17 -14.31
N MET A 172 -25.11 2.36 -13.23
CA MET A 172 -24.25 3.55 -13.14
C MET A 172 -22.99 3.31 -13.94
N THR A 173 -22.82 4.06 -15.03
CA THR A 173 -21.58 3.99 -15.79
C THR A 173 -20.42 4.50 -14.92
N PRO A 174 -19.17 4.07 -15.17
CA PRO A 174 -17.99 4.60 -14.46
C PRO A 174 -17.90 6.14 -14.51
N ARG A 175 -18.50 6.75 -15.53
CA ARG A 175 -18.63 8.20 -15.67
C ARG A 175 -19.58 8.81 -14.64
N ASP A 176 -20.70 8.16 -14.36
CA ASP A 176 -21.71 8.63 -13.41
C ASP A 176 -21.20 8.51 -11.97
N ALA A 177 -20.49 7.41 -11.65
CA ALA A 177 -19.81 7.24 -10.37
C ALA A 177 -18.71 8.29 -10.15
N ALA A 178 -17.91 8.58 -11.18
CA ALA A 178 -16.87 9.61 -11.12
C ALA A 178 -17.45 11.02 -10.95
N LEU A 179 -18.60 11.31 -11.57
CA LEU A 179 -19.28 12.59 -11.40
C LEU A 179 -19.76 12.79 -9.97
N ASP A 180 -20.27 11.76 -9.32
CA ASP A 180 -20.87 11.89 -8.01
C ASP A 180 -19.84 12.17 -6.89
N LEU A 181 -18.62 11.67 -7.07
CA LEU A 181 -17.47 11.87 -6.18
C LEU A 181 -16.79 13.25 -6.32
N MET A 182 -17.19 14.08 -7.30
CA MET A 182 -16.56 15.40 -7.49
C MET A 182 -17.07 16.44 -6.47
N PRO A 183 -16.18 17.31 -5.94
CA PRO A 183 -16.58 18.51 -5.19
C PRO A 183 -17.53 19.42 -6.00
N ASP A 184 -18.46 20.10 -5.32
CA ASP A 184 -19.53 20.89 -5.98
C ASP A 184 -19.03 21.96 -6.96
N ASN A 185 -17.88 22.55 -6.69
CA ASN A 185 -17.23 23.52 -7.59
C ASN A 185 -16.74 22.86 -8.89
N LEU A 186 -16.23 21.63 -8.84
CA LEU A 186 -15.85 20.86 -10.02
C LEU A 186 -17.06 20.40 -10.83
N LYS A 187 -18.14 19.95 -10.18
CA LYS A 187 -19.41 19.59 -10.85
C LYS A 187 -19.94 20.77 -11.69
N LYS A 188 -19.91 21.98 -11.12
CA LYS A 188 -20.30 23.22 -11.83
C LYS A 188 -19.38 23.54 -13.01
N ALA A 189 -18.06 23.49 -12.81
CA ALA A 189 -17.09 23.75 -13.87
C ALA A 189 -17.21 22.75 -15.03
N TRP A 190 -17.44 21.47 -14.72
CA TRP A 190 -17.68 20.41 -15.69
C TRP A 190 -18.93 20.68 -16.52
N GLY A 191 -20.02 21.11 -15.88
CA GLY A 191 -21.24 21.52 -16.58
C GLY A 191 -21.03 22.71 -17.53
N TYR A 192 -20.22 23.70 -17.15
CA TYR A 192 -19.85 24.81 -18.04
C TYR A 192 -19.01 24.32 -19.24
N TRP A 193 -18.05 23.43 -19.01
CA TRP A 193 -17.21 22.87 -20.07
C TRP A 193 -18.03 22.05 -21.08
N GLN A 194 -19.00 21.26 -20.62
CA GLN A 194 -19.89 20.51 -21.51
C GLN A 194 -20.72 21.41 -22.42
N LYS A 195 -21.29 22.48 -21.87
CA LYS A 195 -22.03 23.49 -22.65
C LYS A 195 -21.13 24.18 -23.67
N TRP A 196 -19.93 24.60 -23.24
CA TRP A 196 -18.95 25.21 -24.13
C TRP A 196 -18.53 24.27 -25.27
N LYS A 197 -18.28 22.99 -24.96
CA LYS A 197 -17.88 21.99 -25.95
C LYS A 197 -18.98 21.77 -27.00
N ALA A 198 -20.23 21.65 -26.57
CA ALA A 198 -21.38 21.48 -27.47
C ALA A 198 -21.53 22.63 -28.48
N HIS A 199 -21.18 23.86 -28.08
CA HIS A 199 -21.22 25.04 -28.97
C HIS A 199 -19.99 25.20 -29.87
N ARG A 200 -18.94 24.38 -29.70
CA ARG A 200 -17.69 24.49 -30.48
C ARG A 200 -17.59 23.46 -31.60
N ASP A 201 -18.45 22.44 -31.55
CA ASP A 201 -18.53 21.36 -32.54
C ASP A 201 -19.72 21.59 -33.52
N GLU A 202 -20.35 22.77 -33.50
CA GLU A 202 -21.25 23.35 -34.53
C GLU A 202 -20.53 24.39 -35.37
#